data_AF-A0A2C5X6I9-F1
#
_entry.id   AF-A0A2C5X6I9-F1
#
_cell.length_a   1.000
_cell.length_b   1.000
_cell.length_c   1.000
_cell.angle_alpha   90.00
_cell.angle_beta   90.00
_cell.angle_gamma   90.00
#
_symmetry.space_group_name_H-M   'P 1'
#
loop_
_entity.id
_entity.type
_entity.pdbx_description
1 polymer ?
#
loop_
_entity_poly.entity_id
_entity_poly.type
_entity_poly.pdbx_seq_one_letter_code
_entity_poly.pdbx_strand_id
1 'polypeptide(L)'
;MPMRFVPKRSTQHRIACIALYRLLYRQALKIAIPKDFHLPLLASEYLEHRSKSSKLLVPSQERNPIRALVTRQFRRNRHDTSPRLIHAALTSGYKFVDLLAKAQDPSSPEHEQVIDYLDSHPPKPPKEPKIKPVPRPLLIQIPPRSPGSMPSYVPAERPLPLSSLKGKRGIPRLCSTSHGFPFLRLGKPQSPILSNMLRYKSLQFEDRAQYKEAADEATDDAIEEDMWDKVVENLLVTEGIKTHEDAQDSGSYLQTLEDGEQLVKAEMDWERKDNINRARALMKLMLEEEKLAKAEALERNPRLPPKLLGL
;
A
#
# COMPACT_ATOMS: atom_id res chain seq x y z
N MET A 1 -26.73 -19.07 -23.35
CA MET A 1 -26.43 -18.98 -21.90
C MET A 1 -26.98 -17.65 -21.39
N PRO A 2 -27.86 -17.59 -20.38
CA PRO A 2 -28.40 -16.32 -19.91
C PRO A 2 -27.26 -15.45 -19.38
N MET A 3 -27.15 -14.21 -19.89
CA MET A 3 -26.10 -13.28 -19.50
C MET A 3 -26.20 -12.98 -18.00
N ARG A 4 -25.24 -13.47 -17.23
CA ARG A 4 -25.13 -13.13 -15.81
C ARG A 4 -24.80 -11.65 -15.70
N PHE A 5 -25.71 -10.87 -15.11
CA PHE A 5 -25.45 -9.47 -14.83
C PHE A 5 -24.23 -9.37 -13.90
N VAL A 6 -23.20 -8.63 -14.31
CA VAL A 6 -22.00 -8.38 -13.50
C VAL A 6 -22.05 -6.91 -13.05
N PRO A 7 -22.52 -6.62 -11.83
CA PRO A 7 -22.74 -5.26 -11.34
C PRO A 7 -21.53 -4.33 -11.49
N LYS A 8 -20.31 -4.88 -11.31
CA LYS A 8 -19.06 -4.12 -11.42
C LYS A 8 -18.76 -3.61 -12.84
N ARG A 9 -19.33 -4.23 -13.88
CA ARG A 9 -19.13 -3.86 -15.28
C ARG A 9 -20.19 -2.87 -15.79
N SER A 10 -21.31 -2.70 -15.08
CA SER A 10 -22.32 -1.70 -15.41
C SER A 10 -22.00 -0.38 -14.74
N THR A 11 -21.65 0.63 -15.54
CA THR A 11 -21.41 2.00 -15.07
C THR A 11 -22.67 2.60 -14.44
N GLN A 12 -23.83 2.41 -15.08
CA GLN A 12 -25.14 2.88 -14.60
C GLN A 12 -25.46 2.35 -13.20
N HIS A 13 -25.30 1.05 -12.98
CA HIS A 13 -25.53 0.44 -11.67
C HIS A 13 -24.61 1.01 -10.59
N ARG A 14 -23.31 1.16 -10.90
CA ARG A 14 -22.34 1.75 -9.96
C ARG A 14 -22.75 3.18 -9.57
N ILE A 15 -23.14 4.00 -10.55
CA ILE A 15 -23.58 5.38 -10.30
C ILE A 15 -24.84 5.39 -9.44
N ALA A 16 -25.84 4.57 -9.76
CA ALA A 16 -27.09 4.48 -9.00
C ALA A 16 -26.85 4.07 -7.54
N CYS A 17 -26.04 3.03 -7.29
CA CYS A 17 -25.70 2.59 -5.95
C CYS A 17 -24.93 3.66 -5.15
N ILE A 18 -23.98 4.36 -5.79
CA ILE A 18 -23.23 5.45 -5.15
C ILE A 18 -24.17 6.63 -4.81
N ALA A 19 -25.06 7.00 -5.73
CA ALA A 19 -26.03 8.07 -5.51
C ALA A 19 -26.98 7.73 -4.35
N LEU A 20 -27.55 6.53 -4.36
CA LEU A 20 -28.43 6.05 -3.29
C LEU A 20 -27.71 5.97 -1.95
N TYR A 21 -26.49 5.43 -1.92
CA TYR A 21 -25.66 5.39 -0.70
C TYR A 21 -25.42 6.79 -0.15
N ARG A 22 -25.02 7.74 -1.00
CA ARG A 22 -24.79 9.14 -0.60
C ARG A 22 -26.07 9.80 -0.09
N LEU A 23 -27.21 9.53 -0.72
CA LEU A 23 -28.50 10.09 -0.33
C LEU A 23 -28.94 9.58 1.04
N LEU A 24 -28.95 8.26 1.25
CA LEU A 24 -29.23 7.64 2.55
C LEU A 24 -28.28 8.15 3.65
N TYR A 25 -26.99 8.27 3.32
CA TYR A 25 -25.99 8.76 4.25
C TYR A 25 -26.21 10.23 4.65
N ARG A 26 -26.69 11.07 3.72
CA ARG A 26 -27.05 12.47 3.97
C ARG A 26 -28.34 12.60 4.78
N GLN A 27 -29.36 11.80 4.50
CA GLN A 27 -30.60 11.85 5.29
C GLN A 27 -30.39 11.32 6.71
N ALA A 28 -29.62 10.23 6.87
CA ALA A 28 -29.26 9.66 8.18
C ALA A 28 -28.49 10.63 9.11
N LEU A 29 -27.92 11.70 8.56
CA LEU A 29 -27.26 12.75 9.33
C LEU A 29 -28.21 13.76 9.96
N LYS A 30 -29.35 13.99 9.30
CA LYS A 30 -30.30 15.03 9.68
C LYS A 30 -31.28 14.58 10.76
N ILE A 31 -31.40 13.27 10.96
CA ILE A 31 -32.25 12.68 12.00
C ILE A 31 -31.62 12.98 13.35
N ALA A 32 -32.39 13.60 14.24
CA ALA A 32 -32.00 13.80 15.63
C ALA A 32 -32.02 12.44 16.34
N ILE A 33 -30.87 11.97 16.84
CA ILE A 33 -30.79 10.69 17.55
C ILE A 33 -30.38 11.01 19.00
N PRO A 34 -31.01 10.39 20.01
CA PRO A 34 -30.56 10.51 21.41
C PRO A 34 -29.10 10.08 21.57
N LYS A 35 -28.37 10.78 22.45
CA LYS A 35 -26.91 10.59 22.58
C LYS A 35 -26.50 9.19 23.01
N ASP A 36 -27.39 8.48 23.69
CA ASP A 36 -27.17 7.11 24.18
C ASP A 36 -26.93 6.09 23.06
N PHE A 37 -27.37 6.39 21.83
CA PHE A 37 -27.15 5.53 20.66
C PHE A 37 -25.90 5.87 19.86
N HIS A 38 -25.19 6.94 20.23
CA HIS A 38 -23.97 7.31 19.53
C HIS A 38 -22.83 6.35 19.88
N LEU A 39 -22.20 5.81 18.84
CA LEU A 39 -21.01 4.98 19.01
C LEU A 39 -19.78 5.86 19.27
N PRO A 40 -18.93 5.52 20.27
CA PRO A 40 -17.64 6.16 20.42
C PRO A 40 -16.76 5.82 19.20
N LEU A 41 -16.15 6.85 18.60
CA LEU A 41 -15.12 6.68 17.58
C LEU A 41 -13.93 5.91 18.19
N LEU A 42 -13.65 4.69 17.72
CA LEU A 42 -12.37 4.06 18.01
C LEU A 42 -11.24 4.90 17.42
N ALA A 43 -10.24 5.21 18.26
CA ALA A 43 -9.00 5.88 17.87
C ALA A 43 -8.25 5.18 16.71
N SER A 44 -8.55 3.91 16.41
CA SER A 44 -7.87 3.16 15.34
C SER A 44 -8.24 3.57 13.92
N GLU A 45 -9.41 4.16 13.68
CA GLU A 45 -9.77 4.67 12.33
C GLU A 45 -9.25 6.09 12.10
N TYR A 46 -8.88 6.83 13.16
CA TYR A 46 -8.20 8.13 13.03
C TYR A 46 -6.82 8.01 12.33
N LEU A 47 -6.21 6.82 12.31
CA LEU A 47 -4.90 6.60 11.70
C LEU A 47 -4.95 6.30 10.18
N GLU A 48 -6.10 5.91 9.62
CA GLU A 48 -6.19 5.63 8.16
C GLU A 48 -6.38 6.90 7.32
N HIS A 49 -6.87 8.00 7.91
CA HIS A 49 -6.91 9.32 7.28
C HIS A 49 -5.65 10.12 7.60
N ARG A 50 -4.51 9.55 7.23
CA ARG A 50 -3.19 10.21 7.28
C ARG A 50 -3.05 11.23 6.14
N SER A 51 -3.78 12.33 6.20
CA SER A 51 -3.35 13.59 5.58
C SER A 51 -2.41 14.31 6.56
N LYS A 52 -1.18 14.58 6.12
CA LYS A 52 -0.12 15.24 6.88
C LYS A 52 -0.44 16.72 7.16
N SER A 53 -1.51 17.05 7.88
CA SER A 53 -1.79 18.42 8.34
C SER A 53 -3.11 18.51 9.10
N SER A 54 -3.13 18.13 10.38
CA SER A 54 -4.02 18.71 11.41
C SER A 54 -3.92 17.91 12.72
N LYS A 55 -2.89 18.23 13.51
CA LYS A 55 -2.93 18.01 14.96
C LYS A 55 -3.81 19.11 15.56
N LEU A 56 -5.12 18.90 15.53
CA LEU A 56 -6.02 19.51 16.52
C LEU A 56 -6.99 18.41 16.93
N LEU A 57 -6.97 18.08 18.22
CA LEU A 57 -7.87 17.13 18.84
C LEU A 57 -9.31 17.62 18.66
N VAL A 58 -9.98 17.15 17.62
CA VAL A 58 -11.44 17.24 17.54
C VAL A 58 -11.99 16.23 18.55
N PRO A 59 -12.80 16.65 19.54
CA PRO A 59 -13.41 15.74 20.49
C PRO A 59 -14.20 14.67 19.74
N SER A 60 -14.05 13.42 20.15
CA SER A 60 -14.76 12.22 19.70
C SER A 60 -16.07 12.54 18.97
N GLN A 61 -16.01 12.63 17.64
CA GLN A 61 -17.20 12.87 16.83
C GLN A 61 -18.09 11.62 16.87
N GLU A 62 -19.03 11.62 17.81
CA GLU A 62 -20.11 10.65 17.97
C GLU A 62 -20.67 10.24 16.60
N ARG A 63 -20.60 8.93 16.28
CA ARG A 63 -21.10 8.44 14.99
C ARG A 63 -22.58 8.13 15.07
N ASN A 64 -23.37 8.70 14.16
CA ASN A 64 -24.76 8.28 13.97
C ASN A 64 -24.79 6.78 13.64
N PRO A 65 -25.45 5.93 14.46
CA PRO A 65 -25.46 4.47 14.28
C PRO A 65 -26.10 4.06 12.95
N ILE A 66 -27.04 4.86 12.44
CA ILE A 66 -27.70 4.67 11.14
C ILE A 66 -26.67 4.63 10.00
N ARG A 67 -25.59 5.43 10.06
CA ARG A 67 -24.52 5.40 9.03
C ARG A 67 -23.83 4.04 8.97
N ALA A 68 -23.56 3.45 10.14
CA ALA A 68 -22.93 2.14 10.22
C ALA A 68 -23.85 1.05 9.67
N LEU A 69 -25.16 1.14 9.95
CA LEU A 69 -26.18 0.23 9.41
C LEU A 69 -26.28 0.31 7.89
N VAL A 70 -26.37 1.51 7.32
CA VAL A 70 -26.39 1.72 5.86
C VAL A 70 -25.13 1.12 5.23
N THR A 71 -23.95 1.42 5.77
CA THR A 71 -22.68 0.89 5.26
C THR A 71 -22.63 -0.63 5.33
N ARG A 72 -23.07 -1.22 6.45
CA ARG A 72 -23.14 -2.67 6.64
C ARG A 72 -24.07 -3.32 5.63
N GLN A 73 -25.21 -2.70 5.34
CA GLN A 73 -26.19 -3.23 4.38
C GLN A 73 -25.65 -3.23 2.95
N PHE A 74 -25.02 -2.15 2.50
CA PHE A 74 -24.37 -2.11 1.17
C PHE A 74 -23.22 -3.11 1.07
N ARG A 75 -22.45 -3.31 2.15
CA ARG A 75 -21.40 -4.34 2.19
C ARG A 75 -21.98 -5.75 2.11
N ARG A 76 -23.12 -6.01 2.76
CA ARG A 76 -23.83 -7.30 2.71
C ARG A 76 -24.24 -7.65 1.28
N ASN A 77 -24.80 -6.67 0.55
CA ASN A 77 -25.31 -6.87 -0.80
C ASN A 77 -24.24 -6.75 -1.90
N ARG A 78 -22.94 -6.63 -1.54
CA ARG A 78 -21.83 -6.40 -2.49
C ARG A 78 -21.67 -7.53 -3.53
N HIS A 79 -22.06 -8.74 -3.16
CA HIS A 79 -21.89 -9.94 -3.97
C HIS A 79 -23.17 -10.36 -4.71
N ASP A 80 -24.25 -9.58 -4.60
CA ASP A 80 -25.49 -9.88 -5.29
C ASP A 80 -25.33 -9.62 -6.79
N THR A 81 -25.50 -10.66 -7.60
CA THR A 81 -25.37 -10.57 -9.07
C THR A 81 -26.70 -10.74 -9.81
N SER A 82 -27.77 -11.14 -9.12
CA SER A 82 -29.06 -11.35 -9.79
C SER A 82 -29.79 -10.01 -9.99
N PRO A 83 -30.31 -9.72 -11.19
CA PRO A 83 -30.99 -8.45 -11.45
C PRO A 83 -32.24 -8.27 -10.60
N ARG A 84 -32.93 -9.38 -10.26
CA ARG A 84 -34.13 -9.37 -9.40
C ARG A 84 -33.80 -8.95 -7.96
N LEU A 85 -32.74 -9.52 -7.38
CA LEU A 85 -32.29 -9.16 -6.02
C LEU A 85 -31.80 -7.72 -5.98
N ILE A 86 -31.06 -7.29 -6.99
CA ILE A 86 -30.57 -5.91 -7.10
C ILE A 86 -31.72 -4.93 -7.22
N HIS A 87 -32.70 -5.20 -8.08
CA HIS A 87 -33.88 -4.36 -8.22
C HIS A 87 -34.65 -4.27 -6.90
N ALA A 88 -34.96 -5.39 -6.26
CA ALA A 88 -35.65 -5.40 -4.96
C ALA A 88 -34.87 -4.63 -3.88
N ALA A 89 -33.53 -4.77 -3.84
CA ALA A 89 -32.67 -4.05 -2.91
C ALA A 89 -32.63 -2.53 -3.19
N LEU A 90 -32.60 -2.12 -4.46
CA LEU A 90 -32.67 -0.70 -4.83
C LEU A 90 -34.04 -0.10 -4.52
N THR A 91 -35.13 -0.78 -4.90
CA THR A 91 -36.49 -0.34 -4.61
C THR A 91 -36.71 -0.17 -3.10
N SER A 92 -36.27 -1.13 -2.28
CA SER A 92 -36.32 -0.97 -0.82
C SER A 92 -35.43 0.18 -0.34
N GLY A 93 -34.22 0.34 -0.89
CA GLY A 93 -33.33 1.45 -0.57
C GLY A 93 -33.94 2.83 -0.84
N TYR A 94 -34.64 3.02 -1.95
CA TYR A 94 -35.36 4.27 -2.24
C TYR A 94 -36.53 4.50 -1.28
N LYS A 95 -37.30 3.45 -0.92
CA LYS A 95 -38.33 3.56 0.13
C LYS A 95 -37.74 3.99 1.47
N PHE A 96 -36.54 3.52 1.81
CA PHE A 96 -35.84 3.97 3.02
C PHE A 96 -35.36 5.42 2.93
N VAL A 97 -35.09 5.96 1.74
CA VAL A 97 -34.82 7.41 1.60
C VAL A 97 -36.02 8.21 2.03
N ASP A 98 -37.22 7.83 1.59
CA ASP A 98 -38.46 8.53 1.92
C ASP A 98 -38.78 8.39 3.41
N LEU A 99 -38.59 7.20 3.99
CA LEU A 99 -38.73 6.96 5.43
C LEU A 99 -37.77 7.85 6.23
N LEU A 100 -36.48 7.87 5.88
CA LEU A 100 -35.48 8.69 6.57
C LEU A 100 -35.68 10.20 6.34
N ALA A 101 -36.34 10.60 5.26
CA ALA A 101 -36.74 11.99 5.05
C ALA A 101 -37.84 12.39 6.03
N LYS A 102 -38.87 11.56 6.21
CA LYS A 102 -39.96 11.80 7.17
C LYS A 102 -39.50 11.72 8.63
N ALA A 103 -38.63 10.75 8.93
CA ALA A 103 -38.05 10.56 10.27
C ALA A 103 -37.13 11.71 10.74
N GLN A 104 -36.92 12.75 9.95
CA GLN A 104 -36.24 13.97 10.39
C GLN A 104 -37.07 14.73 11.41
N ASP A 105 -38.39 14.68 11.29
CA ASP A 105 -39.30 15.30 12.24
C ASP A 105 -39.46 14.39 13.46
N PRO A 106 -39.08 14.83 14.67
CA PRO A 106 -39.09 13.97 15.87
C PRO A 106 -40.50 13.56 16.31
N SER A 107 -41.52 14.28 15.86
CA SER A 107 -42.93 13.97 16.11
C SER A 107 -43.55 13.02 15.08
N SER A 108 -42.78 12.59 14.07
CA SER A 108 -43.27 11.68 13.04
C SER A 108 -43.30 10.22 13.54
N PRO A 109 -44.28 9.40 13.13
CA PRO A 109 -44.29 7.97 13.48
C PRO A 109 -43.10 7.22 12.86
N GLU A 110 -42.55 7.70 11.74
CA GLU A 110 -41.34 7.14 11.15
C GLU A 110 -40.09 7.36 12.02
N HIS A 111 -40.05 8.44 12.80
CA HIS A 111 -38.98 8.69 13.76
C HIS A 111 -39.00 7.68 14.90
N GLU A 112 -40.17 7.42 15.47
CA GLU A 112 -40.37 6.40 16.51
C GLU A 112 -39.93 5.02 16.01
N GLN A 113 -40.31 4.63 14.78
CA GLN A 113 -39.87 3.37 14.17
C GLN A 113 -38.34 3.25 14.05
N VAL A 114 -37.64 4.35 13.75
CA VAL A 114 -36.18 4.36 13.66
C VAL A 114 -35.57 4.17 15.05
N ILE A 115 -36.11 4.81 16.08
CA ILE A 115 -35.65 4.67 17.47
C ILE A 115 -35.90 3.24 17.97
N ASP A 116 -37.12 2.71 17.81
CA ASP A 116 -37.47 1.33 18.17
C ASP A 116 -36.53 0.29 17.50
N TYR A 117 -36.16 0.55 16.25
CA TYR A 117 -35.20 -0.29 15.53
C TYR A 117 -33.79 -0.22 16.13
N LEU A 118 -33.34 0.97 16.54
CA LEU A 118 -32.04 1.15 17.19
C LEU A 118 -32.02 0.51 18.59
N ASP A 119 -33.12 0.59 19.32
CA ASP A 119 -33.29 -0.06 20.62
C ASP A 119 -33.26 -1.58 20.52
N SER A 120 -33.98 -2.15 19.55
CA SER A 120 -33.97 -3.60 19.32
C SER A 120 -32.65 -4.13 18.75
N HIS A 121 -31.82 -3.25 18.15
CA HIS A 121 -30.55 -3.61 17.52
C HIS A 121 -29.42 -2.69 17.99
N PRO A 122 -29.02 -2.78 19.26
CA PRO A 122 -27.98 -1.92 19.80
C PRO A 122 -26.69 -2.08 19.00
N PRO A 123 -25.99 -0.97 18.71
CA PRO A 123 -24.81 -1.04 17.88
C PRO A 123 -23.73 -1.85 18.58
N LYS A 124 -23.19 -2.86 17.88
CA LYS A 124 -22.16 -3.74 18.46
C LYS A 124 -20.95 -2.90 18.89
N PRO A 125 -20.39 -3.15 20.09
CA PRO A 125 -19.18 -2.46 20.50
C PRO A 125 -18.10 -2.71 19.45
N PRO A 126 -17.30 -1.68 19.14
CA PRO A 126 -16.20 -1.83 18.20
C PRO A 126 -15.28 -2.96 18.67
N LYS A 127 -14.91 -3.89 17.78
CA LYS A 127 -13.91 -4.90 18.13
C LYS A 127 -12.60 -4.18 18.41
N GLU A 128 -12.00 -4.42 19.57
CA GLU A 128 -10.66 -3.93 19.87
C GLU A 128 -9.72 -4.30 18.72
N PRO A 129 -8.98 -3.33 18.16
CA PRO A 129 -8.02 -3.63 17.11
C PRO A 129 -6.98 -4.58 17.69
N LYS A 130 -6.93 -5.82 17.18
CA LYS A 130 -5.82 -6.72 17.49
C LYS A 130 -4.56 -6.09 16.89
N ILE A 131 -3.77 -5.42 17.71
CA ILE A 131 -2.46 -4.88 17.32
C ILE A 131 -1.60 -6.10 16.98
N LYS A 132 -1.44 -6.38 15.69
CA LYS A 132 -0.46 -7.38 15.25
C LYS A 132 0.93 -6.79 15.52
N PRO A 133 1.83 -7.49 16.21
CA PRO A 133 3.18 -7.01 16.38
C PRO A 133 3.81 -6.81 14.99
N VAL A 134 4.47 -5.67 14.79
CA VAL A 134 5.17 -5.39 13.53
C VAL A 134 6.28 -6.44 13.40
N PRO A 135 6.31 -7.23 12.31
CA PRO A 135 7.34 -8.24 12.13
C PRO A 135 8.71 -7.56 12.04
N ARG A 136 9.70 -8.08 12.76
CA ARG A 136 11.07 -7.57 12.66
C ARG A 136 11.64 -7.89 11.28
N PRO A 137 12.42 -6.97 10.68
CA PRO A 137 13.04 -7.21 9.39
C PRO A 137 14.10 -8.32 9.50
N LEU A 138 14.34 -9.06 8.41
CA LEU A 138 15.36 -10.12 8.41
C LEU A 138 16.79 -9.58 8.58
N LEU A 139 17.06 -8.43 7.98
CA LEU A 139 18.32 -7.71 8.08
C LEU A 139 18.10 -6.37 8.76
N ILE A 140 19.00 -6.01 9.66
CA ILE A 140 19.12 -4.68 10.26
C ILE A 140 20.23 -3.95 9.52
N GLN A 141 19.93 -2.73 9.08
CA GLN A 141 20.90 -1.85 8.45
C GLN A 141 21.77 -1.21 9.54
N ILE A 142 23.08 -1.37 9.40
CA ILE A 142 24.07 -0.68 10.22
C ILE A 142 24.53 0.55 9.42
N PRO A 143 24.38 1.76 9.97
CA PRO A 143 24.78 2.97 9.28
C PRO A 143 26.29 2.95 8.99
N PRO A 144 26.71 3.54 7.86
CA PRO A 144 28.11 3.63 7.51
C PRO A 144 28.92 4.40 8.56
N ARG A 145 30.14 3.95 8.84
CA ARG A 145 31.06 4.64 9.77
C ARG A 145 31.67 5.90 9.17
N SER A 146 31.80 5.95 7.85
CA SER A 146 32.38 7.07 7.11
C SER A 146 31.35 7.67 6.14
N PRO A 147 31.27 9.01 5.99
CA PRO A 147 30.46 9.65 4.97
C PRO A 147 30.78 9.08 3.58
N GLY A 148 29.75 8.72 2.81
CA GLY A 148 29.90 8.16 1.46
C GLY A 148 30.19 6.65 1.38
N SER A 149 30.39 5.96 2.51
CA SER A 149 30.48 4.49 2.50
C SER A 149 29.09 3.84 2.46
N MET A 150 29.00 2.66 1.83
CA MET A 150 27.73 1.92 1.74
C MET A 150 27.35 1.32 3.11
N PRO A 151 26.04 1.21 3.41
CA PRO A 151 25.58 0.58 4.63
C PRO A 151 25.94 -0.90 4.68
N SER A 152 26.20 -1.40 5.89
CA SER A 152 26.40 -2.82 6.16
C SER A 152 25.12 -3.44 6.73
N TYR A 153 24.96 -4.75 6.62
CA TYR A 153 23.77 -5.45 7.08
C TYR A 153 24.13 -6.60 7.99
N VAL A 154 23.34 -6.77 9.05
CA VAL A 154 23.47 -7.89 10.00
C VAL A 154 22.10 -8.55 10.18
N PRO A 155 22.03 -9.88 10.29
CA PRO A 155 20.78 -10.58 10.61
C PRO A 155 20.15 -10.11 11.91
N ALA A 156 18.82 -9.98 11.95
CA ALA A 156 18.12 -9.52 13.16
C ALA A 156 17.98 -10.62 14.22
N GLU A 157 17.46 -11.79 13.82
CA GLU A 157 17.06 -12.87 14.74
C GLU A 157 17.70 -14.22 14.40
N ARG A 158 18.30 -14.35 13.21
CA ARG A 158 18.87 -15.62 12.72
C ARG A 158 20.39 -15.64 12.90
N PRO A 159 20.99 -16.81 13.15
CA PRO A 159 20.38 -18.15 13.20
C PRO A 159 19.55 -18.41 14.47
N LEU A 160 18.45 -19.15 14.33
CA LEU A 160 17.58 -19.50 15.48
C LEU A 160 18.21 -20.61 16.34
N PRO A 161 18.02 -20.61 17.67
CA PRO A 161 18.46 -21.72 18.52
C PRO A 161 17.64 -22.99 18.27
N LEU A 162 18.22 -24.16 18.53
CA LEU A 162 17.56 -25.47 18.33
C LEU A 162 16.22 -25.58 19.08
N SER A 163 16.12 -25.00 20.28
CA SER A 163 14.89 -24.98 21.10
C SER A 163 13.71 -24.27 20.43
N SER A 164 13.98 -23.32 19.54
CA SER A 164 12.95 -22.59 18.78
C SER A 164 12.54 -23.32 17.49
N LEU A 165 13.34 -24.30 17.05
CA LEU A 165 13.11 -25.03 15.81
C LEU A 165 12.26 -26.29 16.05
N LYS A 166 11.31 -26.53 15.15
CA LYS A 166 10.55 -27.79 15.11
C LYS A 166 11.25 -28.76 14.15
N GLY A 167 12.03 -29.70 14.71
CA GLY A 167 12.68 -30.77 13.96
C GLY A 167 14.09 -30.42 13.47
N LYS A 168 14.47 -30.93 12.29
CA LYS A 168 15.80 -30.68 11.70
C LYS A 168 15.92 -29.24 11.22
N ARG A 169 17.07 -28.60 11.45
CA ARG A 169 17.37 -27.26 10.91
C ARG A 169 17.32 -27.27 9.39
N GLY A 170 16.43 -26.45 8.83
CA GLY A 170 16.34 -26.23 7.39
C GLY A 170 17.28 -25.10 6.98
N ILE A 171 18.24 -25.39 6.11
CA ILE A 171 19.18 -24.40 5.58
C ILE A 171 18.46 -23.54 4.53
N PRO A 172 18.34 -22.21 4.74
CA PRO A 172 17.81 -21.30 3.72
C PRO A 172 18.66 -21.30 2.46
N ARG A 173 18.05 -21.12 1.29
CA ARG A 173 18.79 -20.95 0.04
C ARG A 173 18.89 -19.48 -0.33
N LEU A 174 20.11 -18.99 -0.55
CA LEU A 174 20.34 -17.69 -1.18
C LEU A 174 19.96 -17.77 -2.66
N CYS A 175 19.09 -16.87 -3.09
CA CYS A 175 18.67 -16.73 -4.47
C CYS A 175 18.78 -15.26 -4.87
N SER A 176 18.94 -15.01 -6.16
CA SER A 176 18.84 -13.68 -6.75
C SER A 176 17.77 -13.69 -7.83
N THR A 177 17.02 -12.60 -7.94
CA THR A 177 16.18 -12.34 -9.12
C THR A 177 17.07 -12.00 -10.32
N SER A 178 16.52 -12.07 -11.54
CA SER A 178 17.17 -11.63 -12.79
C SER A 178 17.78 -10.23 -12.69
N HIS A 179 17.08 -9.30 -12.04
CA HIS A 179 17.53 -7.90 -11.84
C HIS A 179 18.49 -7.71 -10.66
N GLY A 180 19.02 -8.79 -10.06
CA GLY A 180 20.06 -8.68 -9.02
C GLY A 180 19.57 -8.44 -7.59
N PHE A 181 18.28 -8.61 -7.31
CA PHE A 181 17.75 -8.53 -5.93
C PHE A 181 18.01 -9.82 -5.15
N PRO A 182 18.84 -9.80 -4.09
CA PRO A 182 19.12 -10.99 -3.29
C PRO A 182 18.01 -11.24 -2.26
N PHE A 183 17.64 -12.49 -2.06
CA PHE A 183 16.71 -12.90 -1.01
C PHE A 183 17.00 -14.32 -0.52
N LEU A 184 16.59 -14.60 0.72
CA LEU A 184 16.63 -15.96 1.27
C LEU A 184 15.30 -16.65 1.08
N ARG A 185 15.33 -17.83 0.48
CA ARG A 185 14.20 -18.75 0.42
C ARG A 185 14.24 -19.67 1.64
N LEU A 186 13.38 -19.38 2.62
CA LEU A 186 13.28 -20.15 3.87
C LEU A 186 12.59 -21.52 3.71
N GLY A 187 11.73 -21.69 2.70
CA GLY A 187 10.96 -22.92 2.49
C GLY A 187 10.37 -23.03 1.08
N LYS A 188 9.77 -24.20 0.79
CA LYS A 188 9.01 -24.48 -0.44
C LYS A 188 7.57 -24.87 -0.08
N PRO A 189 6.53 -24.31 -0.75
CA PRO A 189 6.60 -23.25 -1.77
C PRO A 189 7.05 -21.89 -1.18
N GLN A 190 7.52 -20.96 -2.04
CA GLN A 190 7.87 -19.61 -1.60
C GLN A 190 6.63 -18.86 -1.10
N SER A 191 6.77 -18.01 -0.08
CA SER A 191 5.62 -17.24 0.41
C SER A 191 5.08 -16.30 -0.67
N PRO A 192 3.74 -16.22 -0.85
CA PRO A 192 3.15 -15.33 -1.84
C PRO A 192 3.51 -13.85 -1.63
N ILE A 193 3.69 -13.44 -0.37
CA ILE A 193 4.09 -12.08 0.00
C ILE A 193 5.47 -11.75 -0.55
N LEU A 194 6.45 -12.65 -0.34
CA LEU A 194 7.81 -12.44 -0.85
C LEU A 194 7.83 -12.44 -2.38
N SER A 195 7.12 -13.38 -3.01
CA SER A 195 7.03 -13.44 -4.48
C SER A 195 6.40 -12.17 -5.08
N ASN A 196 5.32 -11.65 -4.49
CA ASN A 196 4.71 -10.39 -4.92
C ASN A 196 5.64 -9.19 -4.72
N MET A 197 6.38 -9.13 -3.60
CA MET A 197 7.34 -8.06 -3.35
C MET A 197 8.50 -8.07 -4.34
N LEU A 198 9.03 -9.26 -4.66
CA LEU A 198 10.08 -9.40 -5.67
C LEU A 198 9.59 -8.97 -7.05
N ARG A 199 8.37 -9.37 -7.43
CA ARG A 199 7.75 -8.92 -8.69
C ARG A 199 7.59 -7.40 -8.72
N TYR A 200 7.12 -6.80 -7.62
CA TYR A 200 6.98 -5.36 -7.51
C TYR A 200 8.33 -4.64 -7.69
N LYS A 201 9.40 -5.13 -7.04
CA LYS A 201 10.75 -4.59 -7.23
C LYS A 201 11.28 -4.74 -8.67
N SER A 202 11.00 -5.87 -9.33
CA SER A 202 11.35 -6.05 -10.74
C SER A 202 10.64 -5.03 -11.63
N LEU A 203 9.34 -4.80 -11.43
CA LEU A 203 8.59 -3.79 -12.16
C LEU A 203 9.14 -2.37 -11.93
N GLN A 204 9.50 -2.01 -10.69
CA GLN A 204 10.12 -0.71 -10.41
C GLN A 204 11.47 -0.55 -11.11
N PHE A 205 12.26 -1.62 -11.21
CA PHE A 205 13.51 -1.58 -11.94
C PHE A 205 13.29 -1.41 -13.45
N GLU A 206 12.33 -2.13 -14.02
CA GLU A 206 11.94 -2.01 -15.43
C GLU A 206 11.44 -0.60 -15.77
N ASP A 207 10.62 -0.01 -14.91
CA ASP A 207 10.10 1.36 -15.07
C ASP A 207 11.24 2.40 -15.12
N ARG A 208 12.23 2.29 -14.23
CA ARG A 208 13.44 3.16 -14.27
C ARG A 208 14.31 2.91 -15.49
N ALA A 209 14.43 1.66 -15.93
CA ALA A 209 15.19 1.32 -17.14
C ALA A 209 14.52 1.91 -18.39
N GLN A 210 13.19 1.83 -18.47
CA GLN A 210 12.40 2.45 -19.53
C GLN A 210 12.49 3.98 -19.50
N TYR A 211 12.45 4.59 -18.30
CA TYR A 211 12.67 6.03 -18.18
C TYR A 211 14.02 6.44 -18.76
N LYS A 212 15.09 5.68 -18.46
CA LYS A 212 16.41 5.96 -19.00
C LYS A 212 16.43 5.85 -20.53
N GLU A 213 15.86 4.77 -21.08
CA GLU A 213 15.78 4.58 -22.53
C GLU A 213 15.00 5.72 -23.20
N ALA A 214 13.86 6.13 -22.64
CA ALA A 214 13.07 7.24 -23.14
C ALA A 214 13.81 8.60 -23.01
N ALA A 215 14.59 8.78 -21.94
CA ALA A 215 15.42 9.97 -21.78
C ALA A 215 16.53 10.01 -22.83
N ASP A 216 17.19 8.87 -23.11
CA ASP A 216 18.20 8.76 -24.17
C ASP A 216 17.61 9.07 -25.56
N GLU A 217 16.36 8.70 -25.83
CA GLU A 217 15.67 9.04 -27.10
C GLU A 217 15.28 10.52 -27.19
N ALA A 218 14.93 11.15 -26.07
CA ALA A 218 14.46 12.54 -26.02
C ALA A 218 15.59 13.58 -26.05
N THR A 219 16.86 13.17 -26.06
CA THR A 219 18.00 14.11 -26.00
C THR A 219 18.07 15.03 -27.21
N ASP A 220 17.81 14.48 -28.40
CA ASP A 220 17.91 15.25 -29.65
C ASP A 220 16.79 16.31 -29.70
N ASP A 221 15.57 15.93 -29.34
CA ASP A 221 14.44 16.86 -29.22
C ASP A 221 14.73 17.96 -28.19
N ALA A 222 15.31 17.62 -27.03
CA ALA A 222 15.67 18.60 -26.01
C ALA A 222 16.73 19.61 -26.48
N ILE A 223 17.68 19.18 -27.31
CA ILE A 223 18.66 20.08 -27.95
C ILE A 223 17.96 21.05 -28.90
N GLU A 224 17.00 20.55 -29.70
CA GLU A 224 16.25 21.39 -30.64
C GLU A 224 15.37 22.41 -29.92
N GLU A 225 14.70 22.03 -28.83
CA GLU A 225 13.91 22.94 -27.99
C GLU A 225 14.79 24.04 -27.37
N ASP A 226 15.95 23.70 -26.82
CA ASP A 226 16.91 24.68 -26.27
C ASP A 226 17.43 25.64 -27.36
N MET A 227 17.57 25.17 -28.60
CA MET A 227 17.93 26.02 -29.73
C MET A 227 16.78 26.93 -30.14
N TRP A 228 15.54 26.45 -30.09
CA TRP A 228 14.34 27.23 -30.37
C TRP A 228 14.14 28.33 -29.33
N ASP A 229 14.29 28.05 -28.04
CA ASP A 229 14.21 29.03 -26.96
C ASP A 229 15.19 30.19 -27.17
N LYS A 230 16.42 29.90 -27.60
CA LYS A 230 17.42 30.94 -27.97
C LYS A 230 16.97 31.79 -29.15
N VAL A 231 16.37 31.17 -30.18
CA VAL A 231 15.86 31.91 -31.35
C VAL A 231 14.71 32.84 -30.93
N VAL A 232 13.78 32.34 -30.12
CA VAL A 232 12.65 33.12 -29.61
C VAL A 232 13.13 34.26 -28.71
N GLU A 233 14.07 34.00 -27.80
CA GLU A 233 14.66 35.01 -26.94
C GLU A 233 15.31 36.14 -27.75
N ASN A 234 16.11 35.80 -28.77
CA ASN A 234 16.73 36.78 -29.66
C ASN A 234 15.68 37.64 -30.39
N LEU A 235 14.59 37.04 -30.87
CA LEU A 235 13.50 37.77 -31.53
C LEU A 235 12.81 38.75 -30.57
N LEU A 236 12.47 38.31 -29.35
CA LEU A 236 11.86 39.17 -28.33
C LEU A 236 12.73 40.39 -28.01
N VAL A 237 14.06 40.18 -27.92
CA VAL A 237 15.03 41.26 -27.72
C VAL A 237 15.01 42.24 -28.90
N THR A 238 14.97 41.75 -30.15
CA THR A 238 14.89 42.63 -31.33
C THR A 238 13.61 43.45 -31.41
N GLU A 239 12.49 42.91 -30.92
CA GLU A 239 11.20 43.60 -30.87
C GLU A 239 11.08 44.55 -29.68
N GLY A 240 12.10 44.65 -28.83
CA GLY A 240 12.12 45.53 -27.66
C GLY A 240 11.22 45.05 -26.51
N ILE A 241 10.79 43.78 -26.55
CA ILE A 241 9.99 43.15 -25.50
C ILE A 241 10.97 42.68 -24.41
N LYS A 242 10.82 43.21 -23.19
CA LYS A 242 11.63 42.78 -22.05
C LYS A 242 11.21 41.39 -21.61
N THR A 243 12.14 40.44 -21.64
CA THR A 243 12.00 39.14 -20.97
C THR A 243 11.87 39.34 -19.46
N HIS A 244 10.95 38.61 -18.83
CA HIS A 244 10.80 38.60 -17.37
C HIS A 244 12.08 38.04 -16.73
N GLU A 245 12.63 38.72 -15.73
CA GLU A 245 13.84 38.30 -14.98
C GLU A 245 13.68 36.92 -14.31
N ASP A 246 12.43 36.47 -14.10
CA ASP A 246 12.10 35.15 -13.54
C ASP A 246 12.44 33.97 -14.49
N ALA A 247 12.75 34.22 -15.76
CA ALA A 247 13.09 33.19 -16.75
C ALA A 247 14.56 32.74 -16.72
N GLN A 248 15.44 33.46 -16.01
CA GLN A 248 16.88 33.12 -15.97
C GLN A 248 17.21 31.90 -15.08
N ASP A 249 16.26 31.44 -14.25
CA ASP A 249 16.49 30.35 -13.28
C ASP A 249 15.82 29.02 -13.68
N SER A 250 15.09 28.98 -14.81
CA SER A 250 14.62 27.73 -15.41
C SER A 250 15.71 27.17 -16.30
N GLY A 251 16.49 26.20 -15.79
CA GLY A 251 17.54 25.52 -16.57
C GLY A 251 17.04 24.96 -17.92
N SER A 252 17.98 24.65 -18.83
CA SER A 252 17.65 24.19 -20.19
C SER A 252 16.93 22.83 -20.18
N TYR A 253 16.16 22.53 -21.23
CA TYR A 253 15.51 21.24 -21.39
C TYR A 253 16.52 20.11 -21.36
N LEU A 254 17.62 20.23 -22.11
CA LEU A 254 18.70 19.25 -22.10
C LEU A 254 19.27 19.08 -20.69
N GLN A 255 19.53 20.17 -19.98
CA GLN A 255 20.08 20.12 -18.63
C GLN A 255 19.14 19.38 -17.67
N THR A 256 17.84 19.63 -17.73
CA THR A 256 16.87 18.90 -16.89
C THR A 256 16.83 17.41 -17.18
N LEU A 257 16.98 17.03 -18.45
CA LEU A 257 17.02 15.64 -18.88
C LEU A 257 18.30 14.95 -18.40
N GLU A 258 19.46 15.59 -18.58
CA GLU A 258 20.75 15.11 -18.10
C GLU A 258 20.76 14.95 -16.57
N ASP A 259 20.24 15.93 -15.84
CA ASP A 259 20.12 15.87 -14.38
C ASP A 259 19.22 14.69 -13.96
N GLY A 260 18.08 14.52 -14.63
CA GLY A 260 17.18 13.39 -14.40
C GLY A 260 17.83 12.04 -14.67
N GLU A 261 18.56 11.92 -15.78
CA GLU A 261 19.27 10.70 -16.15
C GLU A 261 20.39 10.37 -15.15
N GLN A 262 21.16 11.37 -14.74
CA GLN A 262 22.21 11.23 -13.72
C GLN A 262 21.65 10.80 -12.37
N LEU A 263 20.52 11.37 -11.95
CA LEU A 263 19.84 10.98 -10.71
C LEU A 263 19.39 9.52 -10.76
N VAL A 264 18.76 9.08 -11.86
CA VAL A 264 18.31 7.69 -12.01
C VAL A 264 19.50 6.72 -12.08
N LYS A 265 20.56 7.07 -12.81
CA LYS A 265 21.83 6.31 -12.83
C LYS A 265 22.40 6.16 -11.42
N ALA A 266 22.52 7.26 -10.67
CA ALA A 266 23.05 7.26 -9.32
C ALA A 266 22.21 6.41 -8.36
N GLU A 267 20.88 6.48 -8.45
CA GLU A 267 19.97 5.66 -7.64
C GLU A 267 20.13 4.17 -7.96
N MET A 268 20.17 3.80 -9.26
CA MET A 268 20.38 2.41 -9.69
C MET A 268 21.73 1.85 -9.24
N ASP A 269 22.81 2.64 -9.35
CA ASP A 269 24.13 2.25 -8.89
C ASP A 269 24.20 2.08 -7.37
N TRP A 270 23.54 2.98 -6.64
CA TRP A 270 23.42 2.87 -5.20
C TRP A 270 22.65 1.61 -4.82
N GLU A 271 21.49 1.35 -5.42
CA GLU A 271 20.69 0.16 -5.15
C GLU A 271 21.46 -1.13 -5.50
N ARG A 272 22.24 -1.14 -6.59
CA ARG A 272 23.10 -2.26 -6.96
C ARG A 272 24.17 -2.54 -5.89
N LYS A 273 24.90 -1.52 -5.47
CA LYS A 273 25.93 -1.65 -4.41
C LYS A 273 25.32 -2.09 -3.08
N ASP A 274 24.15 -1.57 -2.75
CA ASP A 274 23.40 -1.88 -1.54
C ASP A 274 22.92 -3.34 -1.55
N ASN A 275 22.41 -3.81 -2.69
CA ASN A 275 22.04 -5.20 -2.90
C ASN A 275 23.23 -6.16 -2.78
N ILE A 276 24.43 -5.79 -3.27
CA ILE A 276 25.65 -6.58 -3.05
C ILE A 276 25.94 -6.74 -1.55
N ASN A 277 25.80 -5.67 -0.76
CA ASN A 277 26.01 -5.73 0.68
C ASN A 277 24.95 -6.58 1.39
N ARG A 278 23.68 -6.49 0.99
CA ARG A 278 22.64 -7.40 1.47
C ARG A 278 22.95 -8.85 1.13
N ALA A 279 23.35 -9.14 -0.11
CA ALA A 279 23.70 -10.48 -0.55
C ALA A 279 24.83 -11.08 0.30
N ARG A 280 25.87 -10.29 0.59
CA ARG A 280 26.98 -10.69 1.47
C ARG A 280 26.49 -11.03 2.88
N ALA A 281 25.61 -10.23 3.45
CA ALA A 281 25.04 -10.49 4.77
C ALA A 281 24.18 -11.77 4.79
N LEU A 282 23.34 -11.96 3.77
CA LEU A 282 22.53 -13.17 3.64
C LEU A 282 23.37 -14.43 3.40
N MET A 283 24.48 -14.31 2.66
CA MET A 283 25.43 -15.41 2.45
C MET A 283 26.10 -15.81 3.77
N LYS A 284 26.54 -14.84 4.58
CA LYS A 284 27.08 -15.12 5.92
C LYS A 284 26.08 -15.87 6.80
N LEU A 285 24.83 -15.41 6.83
CA LEU A 285 23.74 -16.06 7.55
C LEU A 285 23.54 -17.51 7.07
N MET A 286 23.50 -17.74 5.75
CA MET A 286 23.35 -19.08 5.18
C MET A 286 24.49 -20.01 5.61
N LEU A 287 25.74 -19.54 5.55
CA LEU A 287 26.91 -20.31 5.96
C LEU A 287 26.90 -20.63 7.47
N GLU A 288 26.43 -19.70 8.31
CA GLU A 288 26.26 -19.94 9.75
C GLU A 288 25.19 -21.00 10.03
N GLU A 289 24.04 -20.93 9.35
CA GLU A 289 22.98 -21.96 9.44
C GLU A 289 23.48 -23.33 8.97
N GLU A 290 24.30 -23.38 7.91
CA GLU A 290 24.93 -24.62 7.43
C GLU A 290 25.90 -25.21 8.47
N LYS A 291 26.75 -24.38 9.08
CA LYS A 291 27.68 -24.83 10.13
C LYS A 291 26.92 -25.41 11.32
N LEU A 292 25.87 -24.72 11.79
CA LEU A 292 25.03 -25.20 12.89
C LEU A 292 24.31 -26.49 12.52
N ALA A 293 23.75 -26.58 11.30
CA ALA A 293 23.09 -27.80 10.84
C ALA A 293 24.05 -29.00 10.80
N LYS A 294 25.31 -28.79 10.39
CA LYS A 294 26.34 -29.84 10.41
C LYS A 294 26.71 -30.26 11.83
N ALA A 295 26.89 -29.31 12.75
CA ALA A 295 27.18 -29.59 14.16
C ALA A 295 26.04 -30.39 14.82
N GLU A 296 24.80 -29.95 14.65
CA GLU A 296 23.60 -30.63 15.18
C GLU A 296 23.42 -32.02 14.55
N ALA A 297 23.78 -32.20 13.28
CA ALA A 297 23.74 -33.51 12.63
C ALA A 297 24.77 -34.49 13.20
N LEU A 298 25.97 -34.02 13.51
CA LEU A 298 27.03 -34.81 14.16
C LEU A 298 26.63 -35.20 15.59
N GLU A 299 26.11 -34.26 16.39
CA GLU A 299 25.59 -34.56 17.74
C GLU A 299 24.48 -35.60 17.70
N ARG A 300 23.59 -35.51 16.71
CA ARG A 300 22.49 -36.47 16.55
C ARG A 300 22.96 -37.86 16.10
N ASN A 301 24.03 -37.96 15.31
CA ASN A 301 24.56 -39.24 14.86
C ASN A 301 26.10 -39.18 14.72
N PRO A 302 26.85 -39.52 15.79
CA PRO A 302 28.30 -39.39 15.83
C PRO A 302 29.04 -40.38 14.93
N ARG A 303 28.34 -41.35 14.33
CA ARG A 303 28.90 -42.35 13.42
C ARG A 303 28.86 -41.94 11.95
N LEU A 304 28.29 -40.77 11.61
CA LEU A 304 28.30 -40.30 10.22
C LEU A 304 29.72 -39.89 9.80
N PRO A 305 30.27 -40.45 8.71
CA PRO A 305 31.56 -40.03 8.21
C PRO A 305 31.50 -38.58 7.69
N PRO A 306 32.53 -37.75 7.96
CA PRO A 306 32.54 -36.33 7.59
C PRO A 306 32.40 -36.09 6.08
N LYS A 307 32.79 -37.07 5.24
CA LYS A 307 32.63 -37.04 3.77
C LYS A 307 31.17 -36.95 3.31
N LEU A 308 30.19 -37.44 4.09
CA LEU A 308 28.76 -37.32 3.74
C LEU A 308 28.15 -35.97 4.15
N LEU A 309 28.88 -35.15 4.90
CA LEU A 309 28.46 -33.82 5.35
C LEU A 309 29.05 -32.69 4.47
N GLY A 310 29.71 -33.04 3.36
CA GLY A 310 30.34 -32.07 2.44
C GLY A 310 31.39 -31.23 3.14
N LEU A 311 32.28 -31.87 3.89
CA LEU A 311 33.51 -31.30 4.45
C LEU A 311 34.70 -31.64 3.55
#